data_AF-A0A366D1A1-F1
#
_entry.id   AF-A0A366D1A1-F1
#
_cell.length_a   1.000
_cell.length_b   1.000
_cell.length_c   1.000
_cell.angle_alpha   90.00
_cell.angle_beta   90.00
_cell.angle_gamma   90.00
#
_symmetry.space_group_name_H-M   'P 1'
#
loop_
_entity.id
_entity.type
_entity.pdbx_description
1 polymer ?
#
loop_
_entity_poly.entity_id
_entity_poly.type
_entity_poly.pdbx_seq_one_letter_code
_entity_poly.pdbx_strand_id
1 'polypeptide(L)'
;MWSVKQNLMVTALAIMWSTHTFAHPLIEFGKRCLIEEQQLNQAAMQVNQHQQNHQQAQQVSQGIKQQLQHYEAQQARLATSIKECQQTSKNTPYCHNVRDQHQKLQQRIQDTQQALIDEEETVSLYSYELMRDDYEQKLARFQMRCRNSNQHYAFIQNPEAYSAVCHNETLKQTQTCSFL
;
A
#
# COMPACT_ATOMS: atom_id res chain seq x y z
N MET A 1 -40.78 74.49 35.21
CA MET A 1 -39.56 74.72 36.00
C MET A 1 -38.93 73.37 36.30
N TRP A 2 -37.63 73.27 36.00
CA TRP A 2 -36.65 72.23 36.36
C TRP A 2 -36.52 71.01 35.43
N SER A 3 -35.25 70.83 35.08
CA SER A 3 -34.63 70.03 34.01
C SER A 3 -33.93 68.82 34.64
N VAL A 4 -33.18 68.08 33.81
CA VAL A 4 -32.03 67.22 34.16
C VAL A 4 -32.45 65.77 34.52
N LYS A 5 -31.98 64.66 33.92
CA LYS A 5 -30.82 64.34 33.08
C LYS A 5 -31.05 63.01 32.34
N GLN A 6 -30.47 62.89 31.15
CA GLN A 6 -30.20 61.63 30.47
C GLN A 6 -29.36 60.69 31.35
N ASN A 7 -29.58 59.39 31.26
CA ASN A 7 -28.48 58.41 31.33
C ASN A 7 -28.85 57.16 30.52
N LEU A 8 -28.21 57.09 29.36
CA LEU A 8 -27.91 55.85 28.66
C LEU A 8 -27.17 54.91 29.61
N MET A 9 -27.70 53.71 29.84
CA MET A 9 -26.87 52.57 30.21
C MET A 9 -27.17 51.43 29.25
N VAL A 10 -26.30 51.36 28.25
CA VAL A 10 -26.05 50.19 27.40
C VAL A 10 -25.56 49.07 28.32
N THR A 11 -26.41 48.11 28.62
CA THR A 11 -25.99 46.81 29.17
C THR A 11 -25.56 45.92 28.02
N ALA A 12 -24.36 46.18 27.50
CA ALA A 12 -23.59 45.15 26.81
C ALA A 12 -23.10 44.16 27.87
N LEU A 13 -23.93 43.19 28.21
CA LEU A 13 -23.46 42.00 28.90
C LEU A 13 -22.59 41.24 27.91
N ALA A 14 -21.28 41.47 28.00
CA ALA A 14 -20.28 40.61 27.40
C ALA A 14 -20.44 39.24 28.04
N ILE A 15 -21.12 38.38 27.31
CA ILE A 15 -21.16 36.94 27.54
C ILE A 15 -19.74 36.43 27.27
N MET A 16 -18.85 36.55 28.25
CA MET A 16 -17.58 35.81 28.29
C MET A 16 -17.92 34.36 28.62
N TRP A 17 -18.24 33.58 27.59
CA TRP A 17 -18.23 32.13 27.71
C TRP A 17 -16.78 31.71 27.88
N SER A 18 -16.51 31.07 29.02
CA SER A 18 -15.25 30.43 29.36
C SER A 18 -14.84 29.47 28.23
N THR A 19 -13.98 29.91 27.30
CA THR A 19 -13.55 29.11 26.14
C THR A 19 -12.66 27.92 26.52
N HIS A 20 -12.16 27.88 27.76
CA HIS A 20 -11.20 26.86 28.19
C HIS A 20 -11.79 25.47 28.44
N THR A 21 -13.09 25.33 28.75
CA THR A 21 -13.69 24.01 29.01
C THR A 21 -13.94 23.19 27.73
N PHE A 22 -13.97 23.84 26.56
CA PHE A 22 -14.16 23.17 25.26
C PHE A 22 -12.85 22.84 24.54
N ALA A 23 -11.73 23.45 24.92
CA ALA A 23 -10.45 23.24 24.24
C ALA A 23 -9.81 21.88 24.60
N HIS A 24 -9.86 21.47 25.88
CA HIS A 24 -9.23 20.23 26.34
C HIS A 24 -9.73 18.95 25.62
N PRO A 25 -11.05 18.75 25.41
CA PRO A 25 -11.55 17.62 24.62
C PRO A 25 -11.11 17.65 23.15
N LEU A 26 -10.95 18.83 22.56
CA LEU A 26 -10.52 19.00 21.17
C LEU A 26 -9.01 18.74 21.01
N ILE A 27 -8.20 19.09 22.02
CA ILE A 27 -6.78 18.75 22.07
C ILE A 27 -6.59 17.23 22.07
N GLU A 28 -7.31 16.52 22.94
CA GLU A 28 -7.21 15.06 23.03
C GLU A 28 -7.74 14.38 21.77
N PHE A 29 -8.81 14.91 21.18
CA PHE A 29 -9.28 14.49 19.86
C PHE A 29 -8.17 14.61 18.80
N GLY A 30 -7.56 15.78 18.66
CA GLY A 30 -6.52 16.04 17.67
C GLY A 30 -5.29 15.15 17.86
N LYS A 31 -4.81 14.97 19.10
CA LYS A 31 -3.70 14.05 19.40
C LYS A 31 -4.02 12.62 19.00
N ARG A 32 -5.22 12.13 19.31
CA ARG A 32 -5.62 10.77 18.93
C ARG A 32 -5.66 10.61 17.42
N CYS A 33 -6.19 11.60 16.71
CA CYS A 33 -6.23 11.57 15.24
C CYS A 33 -4.83 11.57 14.62
N LEU A 34 -3.86 12.33 15.17
CA LEU A 34 -2.47 12.26 14.74
C LEU A 34 -1.86 10.86 14.93
N ILE A 35 -2.15 10.19 16.05
CA ILE A 35 -1.68 8.82 16.29
C ILE A 35 -2.31 7.84 15.28
N GLU A 36 -3.63 7.94 15.05
CA GLU A 36 -4.32 7.12 14.05
C GLU A 36 -3.77 7.36 12.64
N GLU A 37 -3.48 8.61 12.28
CA GLU A 37 -2.89 8.96 10.99
C GLU A 37 -1.47 8.40 10.84
N GLN A 38 -0.66 8.46 11.88
CA GLN A 38 0.69 7.87 11.86
C GLN A 38 0.62 6.35 11.64
N GLN A 39 -0.29 5.65 12.33
CA GLN A 39 -0.50 4.21 12.14
C GLN A 39 -1.01 3.89 10.74
N LEU A 40 -1.92 4.72 10.21
CA LEU A 40 -2.44 4.60 8.85
C LEU A 40 -1.33 4.76 7.80
N ASN A 41 -0.45 5.74 7.97
CA ASN A 41 0.70 5.95 7.08
C ASN A 41 1.67 4.77 7.11
N GLN A 42 1.89 4.15 8.28
CA GLN A 42 2.69 2.92 8.39
C GLN A 42 2.04 1.75 7.64
N ALA A 43 0.73 1.57 7.81
CA ALA A 43 -0.02 0.54 7.07
C ALA A 43 0.02 0.80 5.55
N ALA A 44 -0.10 2.06 5.11
CA ALA A 44 0.01 2.42 3.69
C ALA A 44 1.38 2.04 3.12
N MET A 45 2.48 2.32 3.84
CA MET A 45 3.83 1.92 3.42
C MET A 45 3.96 0.40 3.29
N GLN A 46 3.39 -0.36 4.23
CA GLN A 46 3.40 -1.83 4.18
C GLN A 46 2.63 -2.35 2.96
N VAL A 47 1.42 -1.85 2.72
CA VAL A 47 0.62 -2.24 1.54
C VAL A 47 1.36 -1.92 0.24
N ASN A 48 1.97 -0.73 0.14
CA ASN A 48 2.75 -0.34 -1.03
C ASN A 48 3.96 -1.25 -1.25
N GLN A 49 4.69 -1.60 -0.19
CA GLN A 49 5.82 -2.52 -0.30
C GLN A 49 5.37 -3.92 -0.76
N HIS A 50 4.27 -4.44 -0.20
CA HIS A 50 3.72 -5.72 -0.61
C HIS A 50 3.24 -5.71 -2.06
N GLN A 51 2.63 -4.61 -2.51
CA GLN A 51 2.24 -4.43 -3.91
C GLN A 51 3.46 -4.47 -4.84
N GLN A 52 4.54 -3.77 -4.49
CA GLN A 52 5.77 -3.74 -5.28
C GLN A 52 6.41 -5.14 -5.35
N ASN A 53 6.51 -5.84 -4.22
CA ASN A 53 7.03 -7.20 -4.18
C ASN A 53 6.19 -8.14 -5.05
N HIS A 54 4.87 -8.01 -4.99
CA HIS A 54 3.96 -8.81 -5.81
C HIS A 54 4.15 -8.53 -7.31
N GLN A 55 4.26 -7.27 -7.71
CA GLN A 55 4.49 -6.88 -9.11
C GLN A 55 5.85 -7.37 -9.62
N GLN A 56 6.90 -7.25 -8.80
CA GLN A 56 8.24 -7.74 -9.14
C GLN A 56 8.22 -9.25 -9.36
N ALA A 57 7.57 -9.99 -8.47
CA ALA A 57 7.50 -11.43 -8.58
C ALA A 57 6.70 -11.88 -9.82
N GLN A 58 5.58 -11.20 -10.13
CA GLN A 58 4.86 -11.44 -11.38
C GLN A 58 5.75 -11.26 -12.63
N GLN A 59 6.62 -10.24 -12.64
CA GLN A 59 7.58 -10.02 -13.73
C GLN A 59 8.62 -11.15 -13.82
N VAL A 60 9.14 -11.61 -12.68
CA VAL A 60 10.08 -12.74 -12.61
C VAL A 60 9.41 -14.02 -13.14
N SER A 61 8.21 -14.36 -12.66
CA SER A 61 7.46 -15.53 -13.14
C SER A 61 7.17 -15.45 -14.65
N GLN A 62 6.86 -14.27 -15.19
CA GLN A 62 6.68 -14.09 -16.64
C GLN A 62 7.97 -14.36 -17.41
N GLY A 63 9.12 -13.89 -16.93
CA GLY A 63 10.43 -14.18 -17.52
C GLY A 63 10.75 -15.67 -17.53
N ILE A 64 10.49 -16.36 -16.40
CA ILE A 64 10.68 -17.81 -16.29
C ILE A 64 9.76 -18.56 -17.26
N LYS A 65 8.48 -18.16 -17.38
CA LYS A 65 7.52 -18.73 -18.34
C LYS A 65 8.00 -18.60 -19.79
N GLN A 66 8.52 -17.43 -20.16
CA GLN A 66 9.07 -17.22 -21.50
C GLN A 66 10.30 -18.10 -21.76
N GLN A 67 11.18 -18.25 -20.76
CA GLN A 67 12.35 -19.12 -20.87
C GLN A 67 11.97 -20.60 -20.99
N LEU A 68 10.97 -21.04 -20.23
CA LEU A 68 10.42 -22.39 -20.33
C LEU A 68 9.87 -22.66 -21.73
N GLN A 69 9.01 -21.77 -22.24
CA GLN A 69 8.47 -21.86 -23.61
C GLN A 69 9.57 -21.92 -24.67
N HIS A 70 10.66 -21.16 -24.48
CA HIS A 70 11.80 -21.19 -25.37
C HIS A 70 12.49 -22.57 -25.39
N TYR A 71 12.73 -23.17 -24.22
CA TYR A 71 13.32 -24.50 -24.15
C TYR A 71 12.39 -25.59 -24.69
N GLU A 72 11.09 -25.53 -24.40
CA GLU A 72 10.10 -26.47 -24.95
C GLU A 72 10.06 -26.40 -26.48
N ALA A 73 10.13 -25.19 -27.06
CA ALA A 73 10.22 -25.02 -28.51
C ALA A 73 11.52 -25.60 -29.10
N GLN A 74 12.66 -25.46 -28.41
CA GLN A 74 13.91 -26.10 -28.82
C GLN A 74 13.81 -27.63 -28.76
N GLN A 75 13.19 -28.18 -27.71
CA GLN A 75 13.00 -29.62 -27.56
C GLN A 75 12.08 -30.18 -28.65
N ALA A 76 11.01 -29.46 -29.00
CA ALA A 76 10.12 -29.83 -30.11
C ALA A 76 10.86 -29.86 -31.46
N ARG A 77 11.76 -28.90 -31.71
CA ARG A 77 12.61 -28.91 -32.92
C ARG A 77 13.58 -30.09 -32.94
N LEU A 78 14.13 -30.45 -31.78
CA LEU A 78 15.08 -31.55 -31.65
C LEU A 78 14.41 -32.95 -31.76
N ALA A 79 13.10 -33.03 -31.57
CA ALA A 79 12.33 -34.27 -31.64
C ALA A 79 12.46 -34.97 -33.01
N THR A 80 12.49 -34.19 -34.11
CA THR A 80 12.70 -34.74 -35.46
C THR A 80 14.08 -35.38 -35.59
N SER A 81 15.14 -34.68 -35.16
CA SER A 81 16.52 -35.19 -35.20
C SER A 81 16.70 -36.42 -34.29
N ILE A 82 16.01 -36.49 -33.16
CA ILE A 82 15.99 -37.70 -32.33
C ILE A 82 15.33 -38.87 -33.06
N LYS A 83 14.20 -38.63 -33.72
CA LYS A 83 13.48 -39.68 -34.45
C LYS A 83 14.33 -40.22 -35.61
N GLU A 84 15.02 -39.35 -36.34
CA GLU A 84 15.99 -39.73 -37.37
C GLU A 84 17.11 -40.60 -36.80
N CYS A 85 17.69 -40.20 -35.67
CA CYS A 85 18.73 -40.96 -34.97
C CYS A 85 18.24 -42.31 -34.42
N GLN A 86 16.94 -42.46 -34.13
CA GLN A 86 16.34 -43.73 -33.75
C GLN A 86 16.14 -44.67 -34.94
N GLN A 87 15.91 -44.12 -36.14
CA GLN A 87 15.66 -44.85 -37.38
C GLN A 87 16.94 -45.23 -38.15
N THR A 88 18.06 -44.56 -37.90
CA THR A 88 19.37 -44.81 -38.54
C THR A 88 20.40 -45.42 -37.57
N SER A 89 21.67 -45.53 -37.97
CA SER A 89 22.76 -46.04 -37.10
C SER A 89 22.91 -45.18 -35.84
N LYS A 90 22.50 -45.75 -34.70
CA LYS A 90 22.35 -45.06 -33.41
C LYS A 90 23.67 -44.53 -32.81
N ASN A 91 24.81 -45.07 -33.22
CA ASN A 91 26.13 -44.82 -32.61
C ASN A 91 27.02 -43.90 -33.45
N THR A 92 26.43 -42.99 -34.21
CA THR A 92 27.21 -41.95 -34.91
C THR A 92 27.52 -40.78 -33.97
N PRO A 93 28.64 -40.07 -34.16
CA PRO A 93 28.94 -38.86 -33.39
C PRO A 93 27.81 -37.82 -33.43
N TYR A 94 27.13 -37.69 -34.56
CA TYR A 94 25.95 -36.84 -34.71
C TYR A 94 24.82 -37.24 -33.74
N CYS A 95 24.46 -38.51 -33.70
CA CYS A 95 23.38 -38.98 -32.82
C CYS A 95 23.73 -38.94 -31.33
N HIS A 96 25.00 -39.09 -30.97
CA HIS A 96 25.46 -38.80 -29.61
C HIS A 96 25.23 -37.33 -29.24
N ASN A 97 25.65 -36.38 -30.09
CA ASN A 97 25.43 -34.96 -29.84
C ASN A 97 23.94 -34.59 -29.74
N VAL A 98 23.07 -35.13 -30.60
CA VAL A 98 21.62 -34.89 -30.54
C VAL A 98 21.03 -35.40 -29.21
N ARG A 99 21.45 -36.59 -28.73
CA ARG A 99 20.98 -37.14 -27.45
C ARG A 99 21.46 -36.30 -26.26
N ASP A 100 22.72 -35.86 -26.28
CA ASP A 100 23.28 -35.01 -25.23
C ASP A 100 22.56 -33.65 -25.17
N GLN A 101 22.30 -33.04 -26.33
CA GLN A 101 21.54 -31.80 -26.43
C GLN A 101 20.12 -31.98 -25.86
N HIS A 102 19.47 -33.10 -26.19
CA HIS A 102 18.13 -33.39 -25.68
C HIS A 102 18.12 -33.57 -24.16
N GLN A 103 19.05 -34.34 -23.59
CA GLN A 103 19.14 -34.52 -22.14
C GLN A 103 19.40 -33.18 -21.42
N LYS A 104 20.29 -32.35 -21.96
CA LYS A 104 20.56 -31.01 -21.42
C LYS A 104 19.32 -30.10 -21.47
N LEU A 105 18.56 -30.14 -22.57
CA LEU A 105 17.32 -29.38 -22.72
C LEU A 105 16.25 -29.85 -21.75
N GLN A 106 16.09 -31.16 -21.60
CA GLN A 106 15.14 -31.75 -20.68
C GLN A 106 15.46 -31.37 -19.23
N GLN A 107 16.74 -31.40 -18.83
CA GLN A 107 17.16 -30.94 -17.50
C GLN A 107 16.84 -29.46 -17.30
N ARG A 108 17.17 -28.59 -18.27
CA ARG A 108 16.86 -27.16 -18.20
C ARG A 108 15.37 -26.89 -18.05
N ILE A 109 14.53 -27.65 -18.74
CA ILE A 109 13.07 -27.54 -18.63
C ILE A 109 12.62 -27.90 -17.22
N GLN A 110 13.11 -29.01 -16.66
CA GLN A 110 12.78 -29.42 -15.30
C GLN A 110 13.22 -28.38 -14.26
N ASP A 111 14.46 -27.89 -14.36
CA ASP A 111 14.99 -26.87 -13.45
C ASP A 111 14.19 -25.56 -13.54
N THR A 112 13.81 -25.15 -14.76
CA THR A 112 13.02 -23.92 -14.99
C THR A 112 11.58 -24.07 -14.52
N GLN A 113 10.99 -25.26 -14.66
CA GLN A 113 9.66 -25.58 -14.11
C GLN A 113 9.68 -25.53 -12.58
N GLN A 114 10.72 -26.07 -11.94
CA GLN A 114 10.85 -26.00 -10.49
C GLN A 114 11.01 -24.55 -10.03
N ALA A 115 11.88 -23.77 -10.68
CA ALA A 115 12.04 -22.36 -10.36
C ALA A 115 10.73 -21.55 -10.50
N LEU A 116 9.87 -21.92 -11.46
CA LEU A 116 8.55 -21.29 -11.60
C LEU A 116 7.63 -21.62 -10.42
N ILE A 117 7.62 -22.88 -9.97
CA ILE A 117 6.83 -23.32 -8.81
C ILE A 117 7.30 -22.58 -7.55
N ASP A 118 8.62 -22.54 -7.32
CA ASP A 118 9.21 -21.89 -6.16
C ASP A 118 8.83 -20.39 -6.12
N GLU A 119 8.89 -19.71 -7.26
CA GLU A 119 8.49 -18.30 -7.36
C GLU A 119 6.98 -18.12 -7.08
N GLU A 120 6.11 -18.96 -7.66
CA GLU A 120 4.67 -18.87 -7.46
C GLU A 120 4.26 -19.17 -5.99
N GLU A 121 5.00 -20.01 -5.27
CA GLU A 121 4.78 -20.27 -3.84
C GLU A 121 5.20 -19.10 -2.94
N THR A 122 6.26 -18.37 -3.29
CA THR A 122 6.74 -17.24 -2.48
C THR A 122 5.80 -16.04 -2.46
N VAL A 123 4.85 -15.97 -3.38
CA VAL A 123 3.98 -14.80 -3.58
C VAL A 123 2.54 -15.13 -3.23
N SER A 124 2.19 -15.01 -1.95
CA SER A 124 0.79 -15.17 -1.54
C SER A 124 -0.05 -13.96 -1.97
N LEU A 125 -0.74 -14.07 -3.11
CA LEU A 125 -1.78 -13.13 -3.56
C LEU A 125 -2.81 -12.81 -2.46
N TYR A 126 -3.21 -13.86 -1.72
CA TYR A 126 -4.17 -13.77 -0.64
C TYR A 126 -3.70 -12.85 0.51
N SER A 127 -2.40 -12.82 0.79
CA SER A 127 -1.84 -11.96 1.84
C SER A 127 -1.92 -10.47 1.49
N TYR A 128 -1.68 -10.12 0.23
CA TYR A 128 -1.74 -8.73 -0.23
C TYR A 128 -3.18 -8.18 -0.21
N GLU A 129 -4.14 -8.95 -0.72
CA GLU A 129 -5.55 -8.52 -0.76
C GLU A 129 -6.10 -8.29 0.65
N LEU A 130 -5.82 -9.19 1.59
CA LEU A 130 -6.22 -9.00 3.00
C LEU A 130 -5.61 -7.74 3.63
N MET A 131 -4.33 -7.47 3.37
CA MET A 131 -3.66 -6.27 3.89
C MET A 131 -4.22 -4.98 3.27
N ARG A 132 -4.51 -4.99 1.96
CA ARG A 132 -5.12 -3.86 1.28
C ARG A 132 -6.52 -3.58 1.85
N ASP A 133 -7.34 -4.60 2.00
CA ASP A 133 -8.71 -4.45 2.47
C ASP A 133 -8.74 -3.96 3.94
N ASP A 134 -7.84 -4.44 4.81
CA ASP A 134 -7.68 -3.93 6.17
C ASP A 134 -7.24 -2.45 6.19
N TYR A 135 -6.29 -2.08 5.33
CA TYR A 135 -5.88 -0.69 5.17
C TYR A 135 -7.03 0.21 4.71
N GLU A 136 -7.81 -0.21 3.71
CA GLU A 136 -8.96 0.54 3.20
C GLU A 136 -10.02 0.75 4.29
N GLN A 137 -10.28 -0.28 5.11
CA GLN A 137 -11.17 -0.16 6.26
C GLN A 137 -10.64 0.83 7.31
N LYS A 138 -9.33 0.80 7.61
CA LYS A 138 -8.70 1.73 8.55
C LYS A 138 -8.76 3.17 8.03
N LEU A 139 -8.48 3.37 6.74
CA LEU A 139 -8.59 4.67 6.07
C LEU A 139 -10.01 5.22 6.15
N ALA A 140 -11.02 4.40 5.83
CA ALA A 140 -12.42 4.83 5.90
C ALA A 140 -12.84 5.22 7.32
N ARG A 141 -12.41 4.47 8.35
CA ARG A 141 -12.66 4.82 9.77
C ARG A 141 -11.96 6.10 10.18
N PHE A 142 -10.70 6.28 9.76
CA PHE A 142 -9.95 7.51 10.00
C PHE A 142 -10.67 8.70 9.37
N GLN A 143 -11.05 8.60 8.09
CA GLN A 143 -11.76 9.67 7.39
C GLN A 143 -13.09 10.01 8.09
N MET A 144 -13.87 9.01 8.50
CA MET A 144 -15.13 9.26 9.20
C MET A 144 -14.94 9.98 10.53
N ARG A 145 -13.94 9.60 11.33
CA ARG A 145 -13.77 10.10 12.71
C ARG A 145 -12.91 11.35 12.79
N CYS A 146 -11.82 11.38 12.05
CA CYS A 146 -10.75 12.36 12.15
C CYS A 146 -10.72 13.37 11.00
N ARG A 147 -11.55 13.20 9.97
CA ARG A 147 -11.59 14.10 8.81
C ARG A 147 -12.96 14.71 8.57
N ASN A 148 -13.98 13.86 8.55
CA ASN A 148 -15.33 14.19 8.13
C ASN A 148 -16.29 14.24 9.33
N SER A 149 -15.78 14.63 10.49
CA SER A 149 -16.55 14.73 11.72
C SER A 149 -16.70 16.19 12.17
N ASN A 150 -17.81 16.50 12.84
CA ASN A 150 -18.01 17.82 13.44
C ASN A 150 -16.91 18.14 14.47
N GLN A 151 -16.34 17.12 15.12
CA GLN A 151 -15.23 17.29 16.06
C GLN A 151 -13.96 17.77 15.34
N HIS A 152 -13.69 17.29 14.13
CA HIS A 152 -12.57 17.76 13.32
C HIS A 152 -12.70 19.24 12.96
N TYR A 153 -13.86 19.66 12.45
CA TYR A 153 -14.09 21.06 12.12
C TYR A 153 -14.03 21.97 13.36
N ALA A 154 -14.61 21.52 14.48
CA ALA A 154 -14.51 22.25 15.75
C ALA A 154 -13.06 22.34 16.25
N PHE A 155 -12.28 21.29 16.08
CA PHE A 155 -10.85 21.25 16.43
C PHE A 155 -10.06 22.26 15.59
N ILE A 156 -10.17 22.24 14.26
CA ILE A 156 -9.40 23.14 13.40
C ILE A 156 -9.81 24.61 13.61
N GLN A 157 -11.08 24.87 13.89
CA GLN A 157 -11.58 26.22 14.13
C GLN A 157 -11.26 26.77 15.53
N ASN A 158 -10.73 25.93 16.43
CA ASN A 158 -10.36 26.34 17.78
C ASN A 158 -8.85 26.67 17.84
N PRO A 159 -8.44 27.94 17.98
CA PRO A 159 -7.02 28.31 17.93
C PRO A 159 -6.18 27.72 19.07
N GLU A 160 -6.75 27.57 20.27
CA GLU A 160 -6.06 27.00 21.43
C GLU A 160 -5.78 25.51 21.20
N ALA A 161 -6.80 24.75 20.79
CA ALA A 161 -6.65 23.33 20.50
C ALA A 161 -5.76 23.08 19.28
N TYR A 162 -5.97 23.83 18.20
CA TYR A 162 -5.19 23.70 16.98
C TYR A 162 -3.71 24.01 17.22
N SER A 163 -3.38 25.11 17.91
CA SER A 163 -1.98 25.44 18.21
C SER A 163 -1.32 24.46 19.18
N ALA A 164 -2.08 23.88 20.12
CA ALA A 164 -1.55 22.86 21.04
C ALA A 164 -1.21 21.53 20.33
N VAL A 165 -1.96 21.16 19.29
CA VAL A 165 -1.78 19.90 18.54
C VAL A 165 -0.89 20.12 17.32
N CYS A 166 -1.22 21.08 16.47
CA CYS A 166 -0.58 21.39 15.18
C CYS A 166 0.51 22.48 15.30
N HIS A 167 1.40 22.34 16.29
CA HIS A 167 2.33 23.40 16.72
C HIS A 167 3.53 23.61 15.79
N ASN A 168 3.78 22.73 14.81
CA ASN A 168 4.90 22.82 13.89
C ASN A 168 4.48 22.54 12.44
N GLU A 169 5.31 22.93 11.47
CA GLU A 169 4.99 22.81 10.04
C GLU A 169 4.78 21.36 9.59
N THR A 170 5.53 20.40 10.12
CA THR A 170 5.34 18.98 9.82
C THR A 170 3.94 18.51 10.24
N LEU A 171 3.49 18.88 11.44
CA LEU A 171 2.16 18.52 11.94
C LEU A 171 1.07 19.24 11.16
N LYS A 172 1.25 20.50 10.77
CA LYS A 172 0.27 21.24 9.96
C LYS A 172 0.02 20.62 8.58
N GLN A 173 0.96 19.85 8.06
CA GLN A 173 0.82 19.13 6.79
C GLN A 173 0.06 17.80 6.91
N THR A 174 -0.22 17.34 8.13
CA THR A 174 -1.01 16.12 8.35
C THR A 174 -2.49 16.34 8.00
N GLN A 175 -3.18 15.27 7.62
CA GLN A 175 -4.62 15.28 7.36
C GLN A 175 -5.42 15.66 8.62
N THR A 176 -4.90 15.37 9.81
CA THR A 176 -5.51 15.79 11.07
C THR A 176 -5.46 17.31 11.25
N CYS A 177 -4.45 18.00 10.70
CA CYS A 177 -4.25 19.43 10.89
C CYS A 177 -4.58 20.29 9.66
N SER A 178 -4.97 19.69 8.54
CA SER A 178 -5.30 20.41 7.30
C SER A 178 -6.81 20.62 7.14
N PHE A 179 -7.24 21.57 6.30
CA PHE A 179 -8.63 21.63 5.80
C PHE A 179 -8.84 20.86 4.48
N LEU A 180 -7.75 20.42 3.85
CA LEU A 180 -7.71 19.68 2.58
C LEU A 180 -7.34 18.21 2.79
#